data_AF-M4FG39-F1
#
_entry.id   AF-M4FG39-F1
#
_cell.length_a   1.000
_cell.length_b   1.000
_cell.length_c   1.000
_cell.angle_alpha   90.00
_cell.angle_beta   90.00
_cell.angle_gamma   90.00
#
_symmetry.space_group_name_H-M   'P 1'
#
loop_
_entity.id
_entity.type
_entity.pdbx_description
1 polymer ?
#
loop_
_entity_poly.entity_id
_entity_poly.type
_entity_poly.pdbx_seq_one_letter_code
_entity_poly.pdbx_strand_id
1 'polypeptide(L)' 'MPSHKSFMIKKKLAKKMRQNRPIPHWIRLRTDNTIRDSERVLKREMFCFRYNAKRRHWRRTKLGF' A
#
# COMPACT_ATOMS: atom_id res chain seq x y z
N MET A 1 -12.85 -25.00 3.63
CA MET A 1 -11.57 -24.37 4.08
C MET A 1 -10.57 -24.38 2.93
N PRO A 2 -9.77 -23.33 2.67
CA PRO A 2 -8.76 -23.37 1.62
C PRO A 2 -7.56 -24.15 2.16
N SER A 3 -7.59 -25.48 2.06
CA SER A 3 -6.87 -26.34 2.99
C SER A 3 -5.47 -26.78 2.55
N HIS A 4 -5.09 -26.65 1.27
CA HIS A 4 -3.73 -27.03 0.82
C HIS A 4 -3.06 -25.91 0.02
N LYS A 5 -2.12 -25.19 0.66
CA LYS A 5 -1.30 -24.13 0.05
C LYS A 5 0.16 -24.36 0.39
N SER A 6 1.04 -24.18 -0.60
CA SER A 6 2.48 -24.22 -0.36
C SER A 6 2.93 -23.10 0.59
N PHE A 7 4.03 -23.33 1.29
CA PHE A 7 4.61 -22.35 2.22
C PHE A 7 4.94 -21.01 1.54
N MET A 8 5.39 -21.06 0.28
CA MET A 8 5.69 -19.86 -0.51
C MET A 8 4.43 -19.00 -0.76
N ILE A 9 3.29 -19.63 -1.09
CA ILE A 9 2.02 -18.92 -1.24
C ILE A 9 1.57 -18.35 0.11
N LYS A 10 1.71 -19.10 1.21
CA LYS A 10 1.38 -18.61 2.56
C LYS A 10 2.19 -17.36 2.92
N LYS A 11 3.50 -17.34 2.65
CA LYS A 11 4.36 -16.15 2.84
C LYS A 11 3.90 -14.95 2.00
N LYS A 12 3.59 -15.18 0.71
CA LYS A 12 3.09 -14.13 -0.19
C LYS A 12 1.77 -13.53 0.32
N LEU A 13 0.82 -14.38 0.73
CA LEU A 13 -0.46 -13.95 1.28
C LEU A 13 -0.29 -13.13 2.57
N ALA A 14 0.54 -13.61 3.50
CA ALA A 14 0.84 -12.91 4.75
C ALA A 14 1.44 -11.51 4.49
N LYS A 15 2.40 -11.40 3.56
CA LYS A 15 3.00 -10.10 3.17
C LYS A 15 1.95 -9.16 2.58
N LYS A 16 1.07 -9.67 1.71
CA LYS A 16 0.01 -8.86 1.08
C LYS A 16 -1.06 -8.42 2.09
N MET A 17 -1.36 -9.23 3.10
CA MET A 17 -2.21 -8.82 4.23
C MET A 17 -1.56 -7.68 5.03
N ARG A 18 -0.28 -7.81 5.37
CA ARG A 18 0.47 -6.80 6.14
C ARG A 18 0.60 -5.45 5.41
N GLN A 19 0.71 -5.47 4.08
CA GLN A 19 0.75 -4.27 3.25
C GLN A 19 -0.60 -3.54 3.16
N ASN A 20 -1.72 -4.24 3.38
CA ASN A 20 -3.07 -3.70 3.23
C ASN A 20 -3.58 -2.93 4.46
N ARG A 21 -2.72 -2.10 5.06
CA ARG A 21 -3.00 -1.31 6.27
C ARG A 21 -3.13 0.18 5.96
N PRO A 22 -3.91 0.95 6.74
CA PRO A 22 -3.93 2.40 6.65
C PRO A 22 -2.56 3.00 7.04
N ILE A 23 -2.30 4.21 6.57
CA ILE A 23 -1.08 4.95 6.92
C ILE A 23 -1.19 5.43 8.38
N PRO A 24 -0.15 5.23 9.21
CA PRO A 24 -0.10 5.77 10.57
C PRO A 24 -0.28 7.30 10.63
N HIS A 25 -0.98 7.78 11.66
CA HIS A 25 -1.34 9.19 11.80
C HIS A 25 -0.11 10.11 11.94
N TRP A 26 0.87 9.73 12.75
CA TRP A 26 2.09 10.53 12.99
C TRP A 26 2.93 10.77 11.73
N ILE A 27 2.81 9.91 10.70
CA ILE A 27 3.47 10.13 9.39
C ILE A 27 2.84 11.32 8.66
N ARG A 28 1.53 11.54 8.84
CA ARG A 28 0.82 12.71 8.29
C ARG A 28 1.24 14.01 8.97
N LEU A 29 1.68 13.94 10.23
CA LEU A 29 2.06 15.09 11.04
C LEU A 29 3.53 15.52 10.88
N ARG A 30 4.36 14.74 10.16
CA ARG A 30 5.75 15.14 9.89
C ARG A 30 5.80 16.37 8.98
N THR A 31 6.76 17.26 9.16
CA THR A 31 7.07 18.33 8.21
C THR A 31 7.72 17.75 6.93
N ASP A 32 7.63 18.47 5.80
CA ASP A 32 8.18 18.08 4.46
C ASP A 32 7.57 16.85 3.77
N ASN A 33 6.38 16.41 4.18
CA ASN A 33 5.64 15.30 3.56
C ASN A 33 4.62 15.75 2.49
N THR A 34 4.52 17.05 2.23
CA THR A 34 3.77 17.63 1.10
C THR A 34 4.71 18.53 0.29
N ILE A 35 5.21 18.04 -0.84
CA ILE A 35 5.62 18.96 -1.91
C ILE A 35 4.33 19.62 -2.37
N ARG A 36 4.13 20.85 -1.88
CA ARG A 36 3.05 21.74 -2.29
C ARG A 36 3.15 21.86 -3.82
N ASP A 37 2.04 21.57 -4.49
CA ASP A 37 1.86 21.68 -5.93
C ASP A 37 2.11 23.12 -6.43
N SER A 38 3.37 23.48 -6.66
CA SER A 38 3.72 24.57 -7.57
C SER A 38 4.92 24.24 -8.48
N GLU A 39 5.78 23.28 -8.11
CA GLU A 39 6.89 22.84 -8.97
C GLU A 39 7.24 21.36 -8.70
N ARG A 40 6.72 20.43 -9.50
CA ARG A 40 7.49 19.24 -9.92
C ARG A 40 6.82 18.43 -11.02
N VAL A 41 7.19 18.81 -12.23
CA VAL A 41 7.46 17.90 -13.34
C VAL A 41 8.38 16.77 -12.83
N LEU A 42 8.04 15.50 -13.15
CA LEU A 42 8.84 14.27 -12.96
C LEU A 42 9.08 13.74 -11.53
N LYS A 43 8.03 13.22 -10.84
CA LYS A 43 8.20 12.10 -9.89
C LYS A 43 7.00 11.13 -9.93
N ARG A 44 7.10 10.09 -10.76
CA ARG A 44 6.17 8.94 -10.82
C ARG A 44 6.03 8.15 -9.50
N GLU A 45 6.78 8.51 -8.46
CA GLU A 45 6.85 7.86 -7.15
C GLU A 45 6.36 8.78 -6.01
N MET A 46 5.66 9.89 -6.30
CA MET A 46 5.30 10.88 -5.28
C MET A 46 3.80 10.97 -5.04
N PHE A 47 3.22 9.91 -4.47
CA PHE A 47 1.78 9.93 -4.17
C PHE A 47 1.41 8.96 -3.06
N CYS A 48 1.66 9.29 -1.78
CA CYS A 48 1.18 8.46 -0.66
C CYS A 48 1.33 9.06 0.75
N PHE A 49 1.27 10.39 0.97
CA PHE A 49 1.34 10.93 2.36
C PHE A 49 -0.02 11.19 3.01
N ARG A 50 -1.11 11.30 2.24
CA ARG A 50 -2.48 11.46 2.77
C ARG A 50 -3.22 10.13 2.93
N TYR A 51 -3.10 9.24 1.95
CA TYR A 51 -3.73 7.92 1.94
C TYR A 51 -2.86 6.89 1.22
N ASN A 52 -3.06 5.61 1.55
CA ASN A 52 -2.36 4.50 0.90
C ASN A 52 -3.03 4.20 -0.45
N ALA A 53 -2.51 4.75 -1.54
CA ALA A 53 -3.04 4.55 -2.90
C ALA A 53 -2.95 3.09 -3.37
N LYS A 54 -2.02 2.30 -2.82
CA LYS A 54 -1.83 0.87 -3.14
C LYS A 54 -2.65 -0.06 -2.24
N ARG A 55 -3.60 0.48 -1.45
CA ARG A 55 -4.50 -0.32 -0.60
C ARG A 55 -5.48 -1.10 -1.47
N ARG A 56 -5.76 -2.33 -1.07
CA ARG A 56 -6.52 -3.31 -1.87
C ARG A 56 -7.77 -3.80 -1.14
N HIS A 57 -8.89 -3.91 -1.83
CA HIS A 57 -10.09 -4.59 -1.32
C HIS A 57 -10.28 -5.94 -2.02
N TRP A 58 -10.54 -7.01 -1.26
CA TRP A 58 -10.55 -8.38 -1.77
C TRP A 58 -11.68 -8.69 -2.76
N ARG A 59 -12.80 -7.96 -2.68
CA ARG A 59 -13.89 -8.06 -3.66
C ARG A 59 -13.57 -7.33 -4.96
N ARG A 60 -12.83 -6.21 -4.91
CA ARG A 60 -12.59 -5.35 -6.08
C ARG A 60 -11.39 -5.79 -6.91
N THR A 61 -10.26 -6.11 -6.28
CA THR A 61 -9.02 -6.42 -7.00
C THR A 61 -8.42 -7.74 -6.51
N LYS A 62 -8.22 -8.68 -7.45
CA LYS A 62 -7.63 -10.00 -7.17
C LYS A 62 -6.11 -9.92 -7.17
N LEU A 63 -5.48 -10.87 -6.51
CA LEU A 63 -4.04 -10.83 -6.22
C LEU A 63 -3.17 -11.34 -7.39
N GLY A 64 -3.77 -12.01 -8.38
CA GLY A 64 -3.13 -12.37 -9.65
C GLY A 64 -1.75 -12.99 -9.48
N PHE A 65 -1.68 -14.18 -8.87
CA PHE A 65 -0.48 -15.01 -8.85
C PHE A 65 -0.81 -16.41 -9.34
#